data_AF-A0A7G5MPR7-F1
#
_entry.id   AF-A0A7G5MPR7-F1
#
_cell.length_a   1.000
_cell.length_b   1.000
_cell.length_c   1.000
_cell.angle_alpha   90.00
_cell.angle_beta   90.00
_cell.angle_gamma   90.00
#
_symmetry.space_group_name_H-M   'P 1'
#
loop_
_entity.id
_entity.type
_entity.pdbx_description
1 polymer ?
#
loop_
_entity_poly.entity_id
_entity_poly.type
_entity_poly.pdbx_seq_one_letter_code
_entity_poly.pdbx_strand_id
1 'polypeptide(L)'
;MEKILDYKGRWRNHTVAFRVSDEESKLLNDLVAVSGLTKQDYITRRLLCRDVVVQGNPRVYKALKNQMAAIYEELKRLEACSPDNDELLYTLQVIAITLDGLKGEDE
;
A
#
# COMPACT_ATOMS: atom_id res chain seq x y z
N MET A 1 18.54 17.91 12.70
CA MET A 1 18.19 16.55 12.24
C MET A 1 16.80 16.24 12.75
N GLU A 2 15.88 15.90 11.85
CA GLU A 2 14.51 15.50 12.20
C GLU A 2 14.55 14.19 13.01
N LYS A 3 13.79 14.10 14.10
CA LYS A 3 13.83 12.91 14.97
C LYS A 3 13.05 11.77 14.33
N ILE A 4 13.74 10.71 13.94
CA ILE A 4 13.12 9.50 13.39
C ILE A 4 12.97 8.47 14.52
N LEU A 5 11.78 8.42 15.11
CA LEU A 5 11.46 7.54 16.23
C LEU A 5 10.52 6.40 15.81
N ASP A 6 10.49 5.34 16.60
CA ASP A 6 9.43 4.35 16.54
C ASP A 6 8.20 4.75 17.39
N TYR A 7 7.16 3.92 17.37
CA TYR A 7 5.91 4.14 18.13
C TYR A 7 6.08 4.19 19.66
N LYS A 8 7.25 3.82 20.20
CA LYS A 8 7.61 3.93 21.63
C LYS A 8 8.60 5.06 21.91
N GLY A 9 8.88 5.92 20.93
CA GLY A 9 9.82 7.03 21.08
C GLY A 9 11.30 6.62 21.06
N ARG A 10 11.63 5.40 20.62
CA ARG A 10 13.02 4.93 20.50
C ARG A 10 13.61 5.36 19.16
N TRP A 11 14.90 5.71 19.15
CA TRP A 11 15.60 6.16 17.95
C TRP A 11 15.78 5.05 16.90
N ARG A 12 15.44 5.34 15.64
CA ARG A 12 15.72 4.46 14.50
C ARG A 12 17.13 4.74 13.95
N ASN A 13 18.14 4.18 14.63
CA ASN A 13 19.56 4.40 14.32
C ASN A 13 20.18 3.42 13.31
N HIS A 14 19.41 2.43 12.85
CA HIS A 14 19.90 1.37 11.97
C HIS A 14 19.20 1.41 10.61
N THR A 15 19.99 1.22 9.55
CA THR A 15 19.50 1.12 8.17
C THR A 15 19.49 -0.33 7.72
N VAL A 16 18.39 -0.77 7.11
CA VAL A 16 18.27 -2.07 6.44
C VAL A 16 18.00 -1.80 4.96
N ALA A 17 18.78 -2.41 4.07
CA ALA A 17 18.66 -2.27 2.62
C ALA A 17 18.68 -3.65 1.95
N PHE A 18 17.87 -3.79 0.89
CA PHE A 18 17.78 -4.98 0.06
C PHE A 18 17.63 -4.57 -1.41
N ARG A 19 18.01 -5.48 -2.33
CA ARG A 19 17.83 -5.28 -3.76
C ARG A 19 16.44 -5.72 -4.17
N VAL A 20 15.86 -5.01 -5.13
CA VAL A 20 14.56 -5.32 -5.74
C VAL A 20 14.67 -5.13 -7.25
N SER A 21 13.84 -5.85 -8.02
CA SER A 21 13.61 -5.55 -9.43
C SER A 21 12.82 -4.25 -9.60
N ASP A 22 12.67 -3.79 -10.85
CA ASP A 22 11.88 -2.60 -11.17
C ASP A 22 10.39 -2.83 -10.86
N GLU A 23 9.89 -4.03 -11.13
CA GLU A 23 8.51 -4.47 -10.83
C GLU A 23 8.26 -4.51 -9.33
N GLU A 24 9.16 -5.13 -8.56
CA GLU A 24 9.08 -5.17 -7.10
C GLU A 24 9.13 -3.77 -6.47
N SER A 25 9.97 -2.88 -7.02
CA SER A 25 10.07 -1.48 -6.60
C SER A 25 8.76 -0.73 -6.86
N LYS A 26 8.17 -0.92 -8.05
CA LYS A 26 6.89 -0.32 -8.44
C LYS A 26 5.76 -0.80 -7.52
N LEU A 27 5.62 -2.11 -7.34
CA LEU A 27 4.62 -2.71 -6.45
C LEU A 27 4.74 -2.18 -5.02
N LEU A 28 5.97 -2.09 -4.49
CA LEU A 28 6.20 -1.52 -3.16
C LEU A 28 5.77 -0.04 -3.08
N ASN A 29 6.00 0.76 -4.11
CA ASN A 29 5.57 2.15 -4.15
C ASN A 29 4.04 2.27 -4.15
N ASP A 30 3.35 1.46 -4.95
CA ASP A 30 1.90 1.47 -5.04
C ASP A 30 1.25 1.07 -3.71
N LEU A 31 1.75 0.01 -3.06
CA LEU A 31 1.26 -0.43 -1.75
C LEU A 31 1.48 0.64 -0.66
N VAL A 32 2.64 1.31 -0.66
CA VAL A 32 2.92 2.43 0.25
C VAL A 32 1.92 3.57 0.02
N ALA A 33 1.67 3.94 -1.24
CA ALA A 33 0.74 5.01 -1.59
C ALA A 33 -0.69 4.70 -1.13
N VAL A 34 -1.17 3.46 -1.37
CA VAL A 34 -2.50 3.01 -0.95
C VAL A 34 -2.64 3.01 0.57
N SER A 35 -1.60 2.57 1.29
CA SER A 35 -1.63 2.51 2.76
C SER A 35 -1.67 3.88 3.46
N GLY A 36 -1.27 4.95 2.76
CA GLY A 36 -1.09 6.29 3.35
C GLY A 36 0.06 6.40 4.35
N LEU A 37 0.88 5.35 4.51
CA LEU A 37 2.04 5.32 5.39
C LEU A 37 3.29 5.84 4.67
N THR A 38 4.31 6.19 5.46
CA THR A 38 5.66 6.34 4.90
C THR A 38 6.19 4.97 4.46
N LYS A 39 7.10 4.94 3.47
CA LYS A 39 7.75 3.70 3.03
C LYS A 39 8.41 2.95 4.20
N GLN A 40 9.05 3.69 5.10
CA GLN A 40 9.66 3.12 6.31
C GLN A 40 8.63 2.47 7.23
N ASP A 41 7.51 3.13 7.51
CA ASP A 41 6.48 2.59 8.40
C ASP A 41 5.75 1.41 7.77
N TYR A 42 5.48 1.45 6.47
CA TYR A 42 4.90 0.33 5.73
C TYR A 42 5.78 -0.91 5.79
N ILE A 43 7.06 -0.79 5.41
CA ILE A 43 8.02 -1.90 5.42
C ILE A 43 8.20 -2.43 6.85
N THR A 44 8.34 -1.53 7.84
CA THR A 44 8.50 -1.94 9.25
C THR A 44 7.29 -2.71 9.76
N ARG A 45 6.06 -2.30 9.42
CA ARG A 45 4.84 -3.02 9.82
C ARG A 45 4.77 -4.40 9.17
N ARG A 46 5.05 -4.49 7.85
CA ARG A 46 5.07 -5.75 7.11
C ARG A 46 6.13 -6.73 7.65
N LEU A 47 7.36 -6.28 7.90
CA LEU A 47 8.44 -7.12 8.43
C LEU A 47 8.22 -7.60 9.86
N LEU A 48 7.52 -6.81 10.68
CA LEU A 48 7.23 -7.16 12.08
C LEU A 48 5.90 -7.90 12.25
N CYS A 49 5.28 -8.37 11.16
CA CYS A 49 3.95 -8.99 11.14
C CYS A 49 2.90 -8.18 11.93
N ARG A 50 2.98 -6.85 11.85
CA ARG A 50 1.97 -5.96 12.40
C ARG A 50 0.95 -5.68 11.32
N ASP A 51 -0.33 -5.90 11.61
CA ASP A 51 -1.40 -5.62 10.68
C ASP A 51 -1.28 -4.19 10.14
N VAL A 52 -1.29 -4.07 8.81
CA VAL A 52 -1.37 -2.77 8.16
C VAL A 52 -2.84 -2.36 8.20
N VAL A 53 -3.25 -1.84 9.36
CA VAL A 53 -4.58 -1.26 9.51
C VAL A 53 -4.59 0.09 8.81
N VAL A 54 -5.35 0.20 7.73
CA VAL A 54 -5.57 1.45 7.03
C VAL A 54 -6.55 2.29 7.84
N GLN A 55 -6.05 3.36 8.46
CA GLN A 55 -6.92 4.33 9.13
C GLN A 55 -7.39 5.36 8.11
N GLY A 56 -8.72 5.50 7.98
CA GLY A 56 -9.32 6.46 7.07
C GLY A 56 -8.78 7.88 7.28
N ASN A 57 -8.22 8.47 6.23
CA ASN A 57 -7.87 9.88 6.19
C ASN A 57 -8.01 10.44 4.76
N PRO A 58 -8.06 11.77 4.56
CA PRO A 58 -8.25 12.36 3.23
C PRO A 58 -7.18 11.96 2.18
N ARG A 59 -5.95 11.65 2.61
CA ARG A 59 -4.88 11.17 1.72
C ARG A 59 -5.14 9.73 1.27
N VAL A 60 -5.61 8.86 2.16
CA VAL A 60 -6.01 7.49 1.85
C VAL A 60 -7.16 7.49 0.84
N TYR A 61 -8.18 8.32 1.06
CA TYR A 61 -9.29 8.46 0.11
C TYR A 61 -8.82 8.93 -1.28
N LYS A 62 -7.92 9.91 -1.33
CA LYS A 62 -7.34 10.40 -2.58
C LYS A 62 -6.51 9.32 -3.28
N ALA A 63 -5.71 8.55 -2.55
CA ALA A 63 -4.90 7.46 -3.09
C ALA A 63 -5.78 6.34 -3.66
N LEU A 64 -6.82 5.93 -2.91
CA LEU A 64 -7.81 4.95 -3.35
C LEU A 64 -8.52 5.41 -4.63
N LYS A 65 -9.01 6.66 -4.66
CA LYS A 65 -9.68 7.23 -5.84
C LYS A 65 -8.77 7.22 -7.07
N ASN A 66 -7.50 7.59 -6.92
CA ASN A 66 -6.55 7.61 -8.02
C ASN A 66 -6.22 6.20 -8.52
N GLN A 67 -6.03 5.25 -7.62
CA GLN A 67 -5.76 3.85 -8.01
C GLN A 67 -6.98 3.19 -8.65
N MET A 68 -8.19 3.43 -8.16
CA MET A 68 -9.43 2.98 -8.83
C MET A 68 -9.56 3.55 -10.24
N ALA A 69 -9.18 4.81 -10.46
CA ALA A 69 -9.19 5.40 -11.79
C ALA A 69 -8.15 4.75 -12.72
N ALA A 70 -6.94 4.47 -12.21
CA ALA A 70 -5.90 3.78 -12.98
C ALA A 70 -6.33 2.36 -13.37
N ILE A 71 -6.89 1.60 -12.42
CA ILE A 71 -7.42 0.26 -12.66
C ILE A 71 -8.57 0.29 -13.67
N TYR A 72 -9.48 1.25 -13.56
CA TYR A 72 -10.59 1.38 -14.50
C TYR A 72 -10.12 1.61 -15.94
N GLU A 73 -9.09 2.44 -16.13
CA GLU A 73 -8.48 2.65 -17.45
C GLU A 73 -7.73 1.41 -17.95
N GLU A 74 -7.11 0.62 -17.06
CA GLU A 74 -6.49 -0.65 -17.43
C GLU A 74 -7.52 -1.69 -17.85
N LEU A 75 -8.63 -1.81 -17.12
CA LEU A 75 -9.74 -2.71 -17.44
C LEU A 75 -10.39 -2.38 -18.79
N LYS A 76 -10.48 -1.09 -19.17
CA LYS A 76 -10.97 -0.68 -20.50
C LYS A 76 -10.06 -1.15 -21.64
N ARG A 77 -8.75 -1.22 -21.40
CA ARG A 77 -7.74 -1.64 -22.38
C ARG A 77 -7.60 -3.16 -22.47
N LEU A 78 -8.15 -3.88 -21.49
CA LEU A 78 -7.95 -5.30 -21.31
C LEU A 78 -8.84 -6.09 -22.28
N GLU A 79 -8.24 -6.73 -23.28
CA GLU A 79 -8.96 -7.58 -24.25
C GLU A 79 -9.11 -9.03 -23.76
N ALA A 80 -8.20 -9.51 -22.89
CA ALA A 80 -8.25 -10.84 -22.28
C ALA A 80 -7.48 -10.91 -20.96
N CYS A 81 -7.93 -11.75 -20.02
CA CYS A 81 -7.16 -12.03 -18.80
C CYS A 81 -5.99 -12.99 -19.08
N SER A 82 -4.76 -12.57 -18.75
CA SER A 82 -3.53 -13.37 -18.79
C SER A 82 -2.82 -13.36 -17.42
N PRO A 83 -1.80 -14.22 -17.20
CA PRO A 83 -0.96 -14.20 -15.99
C PRO A 83 -0.26 -12.86 -15.74
N ASP A 84 -0.04 -12.05 -16.78
CA ASP A 84 0.55 -10.71 -16.64
C ASP A 84 -0.34 -9.74 -15.83
N ASN A 85 -1.62 -10.10 -15.63
CA ASN A 85 -2.56 -9.32 -14.84
C ASN A 85 -2.53 -9.67 -13.34
N ASP A 86 -1.71 -10.62 -12.88
CA ASP A 86 -1.68 -11.04 -11.48
C ASP A 86 -1.33 -9.89 -10.51
N GLU A 87 -0.45 -8.97 -10.92
CA GLU A 87 -0.13 -7.77 -10.14
C GLU A 87 -1.32 -6.80 -10.03
N LEU A 88 -2.08 -6.64 -11.12
CA LEU A 88 -3.29 -5.83 -11.16
C LEU A 88 -4.37 -6.44 -10.25
N LEU A 89 -4.53 -7.76 -10.30
CA LEU A 89 -5.46 -8.52 -9.45
C LEU A 89 -5.08 -8.44 -7.97
N TYR A 90 -3.79 -8.55 -7.64
CA TYR A 90 -3.31 -8.38 -6.27
C TYR A 90 -3.54 -6.95 -5.75
N THR A 91 -3.28 -5.94 -6.58
CA THR A 91 -3.55 -4.54 -6.23
C THR A 91 -5.04 -4.29 -5.98
N LEU A 92 -5.91 -4.87 -6.83
CA LEU A 92 -7.36 -4.89 -6.65
C LEU A 92 -7.76 -5.53 -5.32
N GLN A 93 -7.16 -6.66 -4.96
CA GLN A 93 -7.43 -7.35 -3.70
C GLN A 93 -7.07 -6.51 -2.48
N VAL A 94 -5.90 -5.84 -2.50
CA VAL A 94 -5.49 -4.94 -1.41
C VAL A 94 -6.43 -3.75 -1.28
N ILE A 95 -6.88 -3.17 -2.39
CA ILE A 95 -7.87 -2.08 -2.39
C ILE A 95 -9.21 -2.57 -1.84
N ALA A 96 -9.66 -3.76 -2.23
CA ALA A 96 -10.90 -4.33 -1.73
C ALA A 96 -10.85 -4.56 -0.20
N ILE A 97 -9.78 -5.16 0.32
CA ILE A 97 -9.57 -5.35 1.76
C ILE A 97 -9.49 -4.00 2.49
N THR A 98 -8.83 -3.02 1.87
CA THR A 98 -8.72 -1.66 2.43
C THR A 98 -10.10 -0.97 2.49
N LEU A 99 -10.91 -1.07 1.44
CA LEU A 99 -12.26 -0.51 1.39
C LEU A 99 -13.21 -1.22 2.36
N ASP A 100 -13.07 -2.54 2.49
CA ASP A 100 -13.84 -3.35 3.45
C ASP A 100 -13.51 -2.94 4.89
N GLY A 101 -12.23 -2.72 5.21
CA GLY A 101 -11.84 -2.20 6.53
C GLY A 101 -12.16 -0.72 6.77
N LEU A 102 -12.52 0.05 5.73
CA LEU A 102 -12.97 1.45 5.85
C LEU A 102 -14.49 1.58 5.97
N LYS A 103 -15.26 0.58 5.52
CA LYS A 103 -16.63 0.41 6.00
C LYS A 103 -16.50 0.07 7.47
N GLY A 104 -16.65 1.06 8.33
CA GLY A 104 -16.87 0.78 9.75
C GLY A 104 -18.01 -0.23 9.87
N GLU A 105 -17.99 -1.03 10.94
CA GLU A 105 -19.17 -1.75 11.41
C GLU A 105 -20.35 -0.77 11.35
N ASP A 106 -21.26 -0.97 10.40
CA ASP A 106 -22.57 -0.34 10.45
C ASP A 106 -23.31 -0.99 11.64
N GLU A 107 -22.93 -0.61 12.86
CA GLU A 107 -23.65 -0.82 14.13
C GLU A 107 -23.69 0.48 14.96
#